data_AF-A0A7V9SX09-F1
#
_entry.id   AF-A0A7V9SX09-F1
#
_cell.length_a   1.000
_cell.length_b   1.000
_cell.length_c   1.000
_cell.angle_alpha   90.00
_cell.angle_beta   90.00
_cell.angle_gamma   90.00
#
_symmetry.space_group_name_H-M   'P 1'
#
loop_
_entity.id
_entity.type
_entity.pdbx_description
1 polymer ?
#
loop_
_entity_poly.entity_id
_entity_poly.type
_entity_poly.pdbx_seq_one_letter_code
_entity_poly.pdbx_strand_id
1 'polypeptide(L)'
;AEPHSVTTCRDCGGEGRLRQTSFVGNAQLLQIDACPACEGRGRLVSRPCASCDGEGTTRAEHAVTLRDPARSRRRQPCEGDRGDVYVLVKVLPARDTRLVRYAAAVALALAVALFAVLAIAPDSLSL
;
A
#
# COMPACT_ATOMS: atom_id res chain seq x y z
N ALA A 1 -25.40 -19.17 -0.62
CA ALA A 1 -25.73 -17.88 0.02
C ALA A 1 -27.07 -18.04 0.70
N GLU A 2 -27.13 -17.98 2.02
CA GLU A 2 -28.39 -18.02 2.76
C GLU A 2 -29.14 -16.69 2.57
N PRO A 3 -30.48 -16.70 2.49
CA PRO A 3 -31.25 -15.47 2.30
C PRO A 3 -31.28 -14.68 3.61
N HIS A 4 -30.28 -13.82 3.82
CA HIS A 4 -30.33 -12.80 4.86
C HIS A 4 -31.44 -11.80 4.53
N SER A 5 -32.48 -11.74 5.37
CA SER A 5 -33.63 -10.88 5.13
C SER A 5 -33.28 -9.43 5.46
N VAL A 6 -32.95 -8.67 4.42
CA VAL A 6 -32.71 -7.23 4.47
C VAL A 6 -33.97 -6.53 3.96
N THR A 7 -34.50 -5.59 4.73
CA THR A 7 -35.66 -4.78 4.33
C THR A 7 -35.24 -3.34 4.14
N THR A 8 -35.70 -2.69 3.08
CA THR A 8 -35.45 -1.26 2.86
C THR A 8 -36.01 -0.42 4.02
N CYS A 9 -35.24 0.55 4.51
CA CYS A 9 -35.73 1.45 5.54
C CYS A 9 -36.88 2.29 4.99
N ARG A 10 -38.06 2.21 5.61
CA ARG A 10 -39.24 2.96 5.19
C ARG A 10 -39.12 4.45 5.51
N ASP A 11 -38.42 4.80 6.59
CA ASP A 11 -38.32 6.19 7.06
C ASP A 11 -37.47 7.07 6.13
N CYS A 12 -36.42 6.52 5.52
CA CYS A 12 -35.58 7.24 4.56
C CYS A 12 -35.72 6.73 3.11
N GLY A 13 -36.64 5.80 2.84
CA GLY A 13 -36.84 5.20 1.52
C GLY A 13 -35.60 4.53 0.92
N GLY A 14 -34.63 4.11 1.74
CA GLY A 14 -33.36 3.54 1.28
C GLY A 14 -32.18 4.51 1.16
N GLU A 15 -32.36 5.83 1.31
CA GLU A 15 -31.27 6.81 1.14
C GLU A 15 -30.23 6.81 2.27
N GLY A 16 -30.58 6.29 3.46
CA GLY A 16 -29.75 6.33 4.66
C GLY A 16 -29.68 7.70 5.35
N ARG A 17 -30.22 8.75 4.72
CA ARG A 17 -30.20 10.13 5.23
C ARG A 17 -31.57 10.78 5.12
N LEU A 18 -31.87 11.68 6.04
CA LEU A 18 -33.06 12.51 6.04
C LEU A 18 -32.67 13.95 5.73
N ARG A 19 -33.44 14.61 4.88
CA ARG A 19 -33.22 16.01 4.51
C ARG A 19 -34.30 16.84 5.19
N GLN A 20 -33.90 17.69 6.12
CA GLN A 20 -34.78 18.64 6.80
C GLN A 20 -34.48 20.04 6.29
N THR A 21 -35.47 20.67 5.68
CA THR A 21 -35.36 22.03 5.21
C THR A 21 -35.94 22.96 6.26
N SER A 22 -35.14 23.87 6.79
CA SER A 22 -35.55 24.90 7.75
C SER A 22 -35.34 26.30 7.16
N PHE A 23 -36.12 27.26 7.61
CA PHE A 23 -35.99 28.66 7.20
C PHE A 23 -35.43 29.47 8.36
N VAL A 24 -34.34 30.20 8.12
CA VAL A 24 -33.72 31.10 9.10
C VAL A 24 -33.72 32.50 8.49
N GLY A 25 -34.67 33.33 8.95
CA GLY A 25 -34.92 34.64 8.35
C GLY A 25 -35.35 34.52 6.88
N ASN A 26 -34.55 35.07 5.98
CA ASN A 26 -34.75 35.01 4.53
C ASN A 26 -33.94 33.88 3.84
N ALA A 27 -33.19 33.09 4.60
CA ALA A 27 -32.38 32.00 4.07
C ALA A 27 -33.05 30.64 4.28
N GLN A 28 -32.89 29.75 3.30
CA GLN A 28 -33.28 28.35 3.42
C GLN A 28 -32.05 27.52 3.76
N LEU A 29 -32.09 26.82 4.89
CA LEU A 29 -31.04 25.92 5.34
C LEU A 29 -31.47 24.47 5.09
N LEU A 30 -30.62 23.70 4.41
CA LEU A 30 -30.83 22.26 4.21
C LEU A 30 -29.95 21.49 5.19
N GLN A 31 -30.57 20.83 6.15
CA GLN A 31 -29.91 19.95 7.11
C GLN A 31 -30.02 18.50 6.63
N ILE A 32 -28.89 17.81 6.55
CA ILE A 32 -28.83 16.40 6.15
C ILE A 32 -28.27 15.62 7.32
N ASP A 33 -29.15 14.84 7.95
CA ASP A 33 -28.78 13.98 9.08
C ASP A 33 -28.87 12.50 8.69
N ALA A 34 -28.09 11.67 9.38
CA ALA A 34 -28.23 10.22 9.25
C ALA A 34 -29.62 9.80 9.73
N CYS A 35 -30.26 8.87 9.00
CA CYS A 35 -31.56 8.37 9.40
C CYS A 35 -31.43 7.60 10.73
N PRO A 36 -32.15 7.98 11.80
CA PRO A 36 -32.01 7.36 13.12
C PRO A 36 -32.53 5.92 13.14
N ALA A 37 -33.49 5.58 12.27
CA ALA A 37 -34.08 4.24 12.20
C ALA A 37 -33.13 3.18 11.63
N CYS A 38 -32.26 3.57 10.69
CA CYS A 38 -31.31 2.65 10.06
C CYS A 38 -29.84 3.04 10.27
N GLU A 39 -29.56 4.02 11.12
CA GLU A 39 -28.22 4.54 11.44
C GLU A 39 -27.35 4.79 10.20
N GLY A 40 -27.92 5.41 9.16
CA GLY A 40 -27.18 5.69 7.92
C GLY A 40 -27.12 4.56 6.89
N ARG A 41 -27.55 3.33 7.22
CA ARG A 41 -27.37 2.15 6.34
C ARG A 41 -28.36 2.08 5.18
N GLY A 42 -29.49 2.78 5.26
CA GLY A 42 -30.60 2.74 4.30
C GLY A 42 -31.43 1.46 4.33
N ARG A 43 -31.04 0.47 5.14
CA ARG A 43 -31.64 -0.86 5.21
C ARG A 43 -31.67 -1.35 6.66
N LEU A 44 -32.70 -2.11 6.98
CA LEU A 44 -32.89 -2.80 8.25
C LEU A 44 -32.54 -4.27 8.05
N VAL A 45 -31.66 -4.79 8.91
CA VAL A 45 -31.18 -6.17 8.84
C VAL A 45 -31.93 -6.97 9.91
N SER A 46 -32.93 -7.76 9.49
CA SER A 46 -33.75 -8.55 10.44
C SER A 46 -33.08 -9.87 10.84
N ARG A 47 -32.21 -10.39 9.97
CA ARG A 47 -31.38 -11.58 10.22
C ARG A 47 -29.93 -11.24 9.89
N PRO A 48 -29.13 -10.80 10.88
CA PRO A 48 -27.72 -10.50 10.64
C PRO A 48 -26.99 -11.76 10.19
N CYS A 49 -25.96 -11.56 9.37
CA CYS A 49 -25.11 -12.66 8.93
C CYS A 49 -24.21 -13.07 10.09
N ALA A 50 -24.13 -14.37 10.41
CA ALA A 50 -23.32 -14.84 11.53
C ALA A 50 -21.80 -14.62 11.35
N SER A 51 -21.33 -14.34 10.13
CA SER A 51 -19.92 -14.08 9.85
C SER A 51 -19.53 -12.61 9.93
N CYS A 52 -20.48 -11.67 9.78
CA CYS A 52 -20.21 -10.23 9.77
C CYS A 52 -21.14 -9.41 10.67
N ASP A 53 -21.98 -10.07 11.45
CA ASP A 53 -23.01 -9.49 12.34
C ASP A 53 -23.89 -8.39 11.70
N GLY A 54 -24.02 -8.43 10.37
CA GLY A 54 -24.79 -7.45 9.61
C GLY A 54 -24.02 -6.17 9.22
N GLU A 55 -22.73 -6.07 9.52
CA GLU A 55 -21.87 -4.97 9.07
C GLU A 55 -21.61 -5.01 7.54
N GLY A 56 -21.60 -6.21 6.97
CA GLY A 56 -21.35 -6.42 5.54
C GLY A 56 -19.87 -6.44 5.14
N THR A 57 -18.96 -6.40 6.11
CA THR A 57 -17.52 -6.55 5.95
C THR A 57 -16.98 -7.56 6.96
N THR A 58 -15.90 -8.27 6.61
CA THR A 58 -15.21 -9.19 7.54
C THR A 58 -13.71 -8.93 7.45
N ARG A 59 -13.00 -9.12 8.57
CA ARG A 59 -11.54 -8.99 8.58
C ARG A 59 -10.94 -10.30 8.10
N ALA A 60 -10.29 -10.27 6.94
CA ALA A 60 -9.55 -11.41 6.39
C ALA A 60 -8.05 -11.10 6.36
N GLU A 61 -7.23 -12.07 6.75
CA GLU A 61 -5.78 -12.02 6.59
C GLU A 61 -5.39 -12.65 5.25
N HIS A 62 -4.75 -11.88 4.37
CA HIS A 62 -4.26 -12.36 3.08
C HIS A 62 -2.73 -12.27 3.03
N ALA A 63 -2.07 -13.40 2.78
CA ALA A 63 -0.64 -13.43 2.52
C ALA A 63 -0.36 -13.07 1.05
N VAL A 64 0.19 -11.87 0.82
CA VAL A 64 0.58 -11.42 -0.52
C VAL A 64 2.05 -11.76 -0.77
N THR A 65 2.31 -12.60 -1.78
CA THR A 65 3.67 -12.94 -2.18
C THR A 65 4.21 -11.90 -3.17
N LEU A 66 5.15 -11.07 -2.74
CA LEU A 66 5.82 -10.08 -3.60
C LEU A 66 6.90 -10.77 -4.44
N ARG A 67 6.72 -10.82 -5.76
CA ARG A 67 7.61 -11.58 -6.65
C ARG A 67 8.92 -10.86 -7.01
N ASP A 68 9.03 -9.55 -6.83
CA ASP A 68 10.28 -8.81 -7.08
C ASP A 68 10.20 -7.37 -6.50
N PRO A 69 10.90 -7.04 -5.39
CA PRO A 69 10.90 -5.69 -4.84
C PRO A 69 11.80 -4.70 -5.62
N ALA A 70 12.64 -5.18 -6.55
CA ALA A 70 13.77 -4.43 -7.09
C ALA A 70 13.59 -3.97 -8.54
N ARG A 71 12.72 -4.60 -9.35
CA ARG A 71 12.56 -4.24 -10.78
C ARG A 71 11.21 -3.66 -11.19
N SER A 72 10.20 -3.65 -10.35
CA SER A 72 8.88 -3.15 -10.73
C SER A 72 8.55 -1.85 -9.98
N ARG A 73 8.72 -0.71 -10.65
CA ARG A 73 7.88 0.49 -10.38
C ARG A 73 6.42 0.27 -10.84
N ARG A 74 5.95 -0.98 -10.89
CA ARG A 74 4.57 -1.30 -11.26
C ARG A 74 3.80 -1.58 -9.98
N ARG A 75 2.64 -0.94 -9.88
CA ARG A 75 1.62 -1.28 -8.89
C ARG A 75 1.29 -2.76 -9.09
N GLN A 76 1.63 -3.61 -8.13
CA GLN A 76 1.14 -4.98 -8.08
C GLN A 76 -0.28 -4.89 -7.52
N PRO A 77 -1.34 -5.17 -8.30
CA PRO A 77 -2.66 -5.27 -7.72
C PRO A 77 -2.64 -6.45 -6.73
N CYS A 78 -2.97 -6.17 -5.47
CA CYS A 78 -3.26 -7.22 -4.51
C CYS A 78 -4.68 -7.72 -4.81
N GLU A 79 -4.86 -9.02 -4.96
CA GLU A 79 -6.17 -9.63 -5.13
C GLU A 79 -6.94 -9.47 -3.81
N GLY A 80 -7.97 -8.62 -3.81
CA GLY A 80 -8.79 -8.34 -2.64
C GLY A 80 -10.04 -7.57 -3.06
N ASP A 81 -11.19 -8.02 -2.58
CA ASP A 81 -12.49 -7.42 -2.88
C ASP A 81 -12.53 -5.95 -2.43
N ARG A 82 -12.51 -5.05 -3.42
CA ARG A 82 -12.69 -3.59 -3.34
C ARG A 82 -11.67 -2.87 -2.45
N GLY A 83 -10.55 -2.51 -3.06
CA GLY A 83 -9.65 -1.49 -2.55
C GLY A 83 -8.23 -1.71 -3.06
N ASP A 84 -7.62 -0.66 -3.59
CA ASP A 84 -6.21 -0.75 -4.00
C ASP A 84 -5.33 -0.70 -2.74
N VAL A 85 -4.78 -1.84 -2.33
CA VAL A 85 -3.76 -1.91 -1.28
C VAL A 85 -2.40 -1.56 -1.89
N TYR A 86 -1.78 -0.47 -1.42
CA TYR A 86 -0.46 -0.04 -1.87
C TYR A 86 0.63 -0.47 -0.90
N VAL A 87 1.62 -1.25 -1.38
CA VAL A 87 2.83 -1.59 -0.62
C VAL A 87 3.94 -0.61 -0.98
N LEU A 88 4.44 0.13 0.00
CA LEU A 88 5.61 1.00 -0.14
C LEU A 88 6.88 0.21 0.14
N VAL A 89 7.58 -0.20 -0.92
CA VAL A 89 8.88 -0.87 -0.80
C VAL A 89 9.97 0.20 -0.59
N LYS A 90 10.56 0.24 0.60
CA LYS A 90 11.75 1.03 0.89
C LYS A 90 13.00 0.17 0.66
N VAL A 91 13.65 0.36 -0.48
CA VAL A 91 14.93 -0.31 -0.76
C VAL A 91 16.01 0.33 0.13
N LEU A 92 16.57 -0.43 1.07
CA LEU A 92 17.78 0.00 1.78
C LEU A 92 18.97 -0.04 0.80
N PRO A 93 19.85 0.97 0.79
CA PRO A 93 21.01 0.96 -0.06
C PRO A 93 21.86 -0.28 0.25
N ALA A 94 22.23 -1.01 -0.80
CA ALA A 94 23.15 -2.13 -0.67
C ALA A 94 24.44 -1.63 -0.02
N ARG A 95 24.88 -2.34 1.03
CA ARG A 95 26.11 -2.11 1.80
C ARG A 95 27.25 -1.68 0.86
N ASP A 96 27.73 -0.46 1.06
CA ASP A 96 28.63 0.26 0.15
C ASP A 96 29.82 -0.60 -0.30
N THR A 97 29.92 -0.84 -1.60
CA THR A 97 31.02 -1.58 -2.27
C THR A 97 32.27 -0.71 -2.48
N ARG A 98 32.39 0.41 -1.78
CA ARG A 98 33.50 1.36 -1.92
C ARG A 98 34.84 0.69 -1.62
N LEU A 99 34.91 -0.14 -0.58
CA LEU A 99 36.09 -0.93 -0.24
C LEU A 99 36.55 -1.82 -1.40
N VAL A 100 35.61 -2.48 -2.10
CA VAL A 100 35.92 -3.34 -3.25
C VAL A 100 36.47 -2.53 -4.42
N ARG A 101 35.90 -1.35 -4.68
CA ARG A 101 36.37 -0.46 -5.75
C ARG A 101 37.76 0.12 -5.47
N TYR A 102 38.02 0.56 -4.24
CA TYR A 102 39.34 1.06 -3.86
C TYR A 102 40.39 -0.04 -3.86
N ALA A 103 40.07 -1.24 -3.35
CA ALA A 103 40.99 -2.37 -3.38
C ALA A 103 41.39 -2.74 -4.82
N ALA A 104 40.43 -2.78 -5.75
CA ALA A 104 40.69 -3.03 -7.16
C ALA A 104 41.58 -1.94 -7.79
N ALA A 105 41.33 -0.66 -7.48
CA ALA A 105 42.13 0.45 -7.99
C ALA A 105 43.56 0.43 -7.47
N VAL A 106 43.77 0.15 -6.18
CA VAL A 106 45.10 0.03 -5.57
C VAL A 106 45.87 -1.15 -6.16
N ALA A 107 45.23 -2.31 -6.30
CA ALA A 107 45.86 -3.48 -6.90
C ALA A 107 46.29 -3.20 -8.36
N LEU A 108 45.45 -2.52 -9.13
CA LEU A 108 45.78 -2.14 -10.51
C LEU A 108 46.94 -1.13 -10.56
N ALA A 109 46.96 -0.15 -9.67
CA ALA A 109 48.06 0.83 -9.59
C ALA A 109 49.39 0.16 -9.23
N LEU A 110 49.40 -0.76 -8.26
CA LEU A 110 50.59 -1.53 -7.88
C LEU A 110 51.09 -2.42 -9.02
N ALA A 111 50.18 -3.08 -9.74
CA ALA A 111 50.54 -3.90 -10.89
C ALA A 111 51.17 -3.07 -12.02
N VAL A 112 50.61 -1.90 -12.32
CA VAL A 112 51.15 -0.98 -13.33
C VAL A 112 52.52 -0.43 -12.90
N ALA A 113 52.67 -0.05 -11.62
CA ALA A 113 53.95 0.40 -11.09
C ALA A 113 55.02 -0.69 -11.15
N LEU A 114 54.69 -1.92 -10.73
CA LEU A 114 55.58 -3.07 -10.82
C LEU A 114 55.98 -3.36 -12.27
N PHE A 115 55.02 -3.36 -13.20
CA PHE A 115 55.28 -3.57 -14.62
C PHE A 115 56.19 -2.47 -15.19
N ALA A 116 55.96 -1.21 -14.84
CA ALA A 116 56.81 -0.10 -15.25
C ALA A 116 58.24 -0.23 -14.71
N VAL A 117 58.41 -0.63 -13.45
CA VAL A 117 59.73 -0.89 -12.85
C VAL A 117 60.46 -2.01 -13.58
N LEU A 118 59.77 -3.14 -13.84
CA LEU A 118 60.34 -4.28 -14.56
C LEU A 118 60.69 -3.96 -16.02
N ALA A 119 59.90 -3.10 -16.68
CA ALA A 119 60.11 -2.74 -18.08
C ALA A 119 61.18 -1.66 -18.29
N ILE A 120 61.38 -0.76 -17.31
CA ILE A 120 62.27 0.41 -17.43
C ILE A 120 63.65 0.15 -16.78
N ALA A 121 63.73 -0.65 -15.72
CA ALA A 121 64.97 -0.95 -15.01
C ALA A 121 65.07 -2.43 -14.60
N PRO A 122 65.41 -3.35 -15.53
CA PRO A 122 65.48 -4.78 -15.24
C PRO A 122 66.55 -5.16 -14.20
N ASP A 123 67.60 -4.33 -14.03
CA ASP A 123 68.70 -4.59 -13.09
C ASP A 123 68.45 -4.07 -11.65
N SER A 124 67.27 -3.48 -11.39
CA SER A 124 66.91 -2.94 -10.07
C SER A 124 66.44 -4.01 -9.05
N LEU A 125 66.29 -5.26 -9.49
CA LEU A 125 65.90 -6.41 -8.67
C LEU A 125 67.06 -7.35 -8.32
N SER A 126 68.30 -7.00 -8.68
CA SER A 126 69.53 -7.70 -8.32
C SER A 126 70.21 -7.02 -7.12
N LEU A 127 69.73 -7.34 -5.91
CA LEU A 127 70.50 -7.29 -4.67
C LEU A 127 70.09 -8.46 -3.76
#